data_AF-A0A8B6BYY0-F1
#
_entry.id   AF-A0A8B6BYY0-F1
#
_cell.length_a   1.000
_cell.length_b   1.000
_cell.length_c   1.000
_cell.angle_alpha   90.00
_cell.angle_beta   90.00
_cell.angle_gamma   90.00
#
_symmetry.space_group_name_H-M   'P 1'
#
loop_
_entity.id
_entity.type
_entity.pdbx_description
1 polymer ?
#
loop_
_entity_poly.entity_id
_entity_poly.type
_entity_poly.pdbx_seq_one_letter_code
_entity_poly.pdbx_strand_id
1 'polypeptide(L)'
;MAWAAVGHFKLDEGTAQKNPFGIDFRKNGMRWTQSLCNRDSDGDGYSNGEELGDPNCTWIEGQNPDNEAIGHPGICEPIGSKFCIDLGQLFTCDCLEQGQFCPIKLDERN
;
A
#
# COMPACT_ATOMS: atom_id res chain seq x y z
N MET A 1 13.05 3.60 4.63
CA MET A 1 12.27 4.80 4.98
C MET A 1 10.86 4.33 5.28
N ALA A 2 10.30 4.66 6.45
CA ALA A 2 8.99 4.16 6.88
C ALA A 2 7.88 5.08 6.37
N TRP A 3 6.91 4.53 5.65
CA TRP A 3 5.67 5.22 5.31
C TRP A 3 4.95 5.64 6.60
N ALA A 4 4.69 6.94 6.80
CA ALA A 4 4.08 7.42 8.04
C ALA A 4 2.65 6.89 8.24
N ALA A 5 1.93 6.62 7.15
CA ALA A 5 0.55 6.12 7.18
C ALA A 5 0.20 5.26 5.95
N VAL A 6 0.61 3.98 5.94
CA VAL A 6 0.38 3.01 4.83
C VAL A 6 -1.10 2.79 4.46
N GLY A 7 -2.05 3.17 5.32
CA GLY A 7 -3.49 3.05 5.07
C GLY A 7 -4.14 4.27 4.40
N HIS A 8 -3.35 5.23 3.92
CA HIS A 8 -3.81 6.49 3.37
C HIS A 8 -3.12 6.79 2.04
N PHE A 9 -3.81 7.53 1.15
CA PHE A 9 -3.21 7.94 -0.12
C PHE A 9 -2.17 9.05 0.01
N LYS A 10 -2.29 9.93 1.03
CA LYS A 10 -1.32 11.00 1.25
C LYS A 10 -0.48 10.75 2.49
N LEU A 11 0.80 11.13 2.39
CA LEU A 11 1.82 10.99 3.42
C LEU A 11 1.62 11.92 4.63
N ASP A 12 0.88 13.01 4.46
CA ASP A 12 0.51 13.95 5.51
C ASP A 12 -0.69 13.43 6.32
N GLU A 13 -0.43 13.26 7.62
CA GLU A 13 -1.32 12.66 8.61
C GLU A 13 -2.76 13.16 8.50
N GLY A 14 -3.73 12.23 8.43
CA GLY A 14 -5.13 12.52 8.72
C GLY A 14 -6.02 12.86 7.53
N THR A 15 -5.57 12.68 6.28
CA THR A 15 -6.55 12.70 5.18
C THR A 15 -7.60 11.60 5.38
N ALA A 16 -8.88 11.96 5.28
CA ALA A 16 -9.98 11.02 5.47
C ALA A 16 -9.99 9.88 4.43
N GLN A 17 -9.25 10.06 3.32
CA GLN A 17 -9.25 9.13 2.21
C GLN A 17 -8.33 7.95 2.50
N LYS A 18 -8.95 6.80 2.72
CA LYS A 18 -8.27 5.51 2.86
C LYS A 18 -7.97 4.95 1.48
N ASN A 19 -6.77 4.39 1.35
CA ASN A 19 -6.45 3.52 0.23
C ASN A 19 -7.09 2.12 0.45
N PRO A 20 -7.03 1.22 -0.55
CA PRO A 20 -7.61 -0.11 -0.41
C PRO A 20 -7.10 -0.86 0.84
N PHE A 21 -5.80 -0.79 1.13
CA PHE A 21 -5.22 -1.32 2.36
C PHE A 21 -5.92 -0.78 3.62
N GLY A 22 -6.05 0.53 3.75
CA GLY A 22 -6.67 1.17 4.92
C GLY A 22 -8.15 0.82 5.06
N ILE A 23 -8.85 0.59 3.94
CA ILE A 23 -10.23 0.10 3.95
C ILE A 23 -10.26 -1.33 4.51
N ASP A 24 -9.37 -2.21 4.05
CA ASP A 24 -9.35 -3.61 4.47
C ASP A 24 -8.78 -3.80 5.87
N PHE A 25 -7.80 -2.99 6.29
CA PHE A 25 -7.34 -2.89 7.66
C PHE A 25 -8.49 -2.54 8.61
N ARG A 26 -9.32 -1.55 8.23
CA ARG A 26 -10.52 -1.19 9.00
C ARG A 26 -11.55 -2.32 9.05
N LYS A 27 -11.79 -3.03 7.94
CA LYS A 27 -12.68 -4.21 7.93
C LYS A 27 -12.18 -5.34 8.82
N ASN A 28 -10.87 -5.49 8.95
CA ASN A 28 -10.22 -6.44 9.85
C ASN A 28 -10.10 -5.95 11.31
N GLY A 29 -10.87 -4.92 11.68
CA GLY A 29 -10.89 -4.40 13.05
C GLY A 29 -9.63 -3.63 13.43
N MET A 30 -8.91 -3.09 12.45
CA MET A 30 -7.65 -2.35 12.62
C MET A 30 -6.57 -3.21 13.30
N ARG A 31 -6.51 -4.48 12.90
CA ARG A 31 -5.52 -5.44 13.38
C ARG A 31 -4.80 -6.09 12.20
N TRP A 32 -3.52 -6.36 12.39
CA TRP A 32 -2.78 -7.25 11.51
C TRP A 32 -3.28 -8.68 11.74
N THR A 33 -4.18 -9.13 10.88
CA THR A 33 -4.72 -10.50 10.93
C THR A 33 -4.15 -11.29 9.77
N GLN A 34 -4.14 -12.61 9.88
CA GLN A 34 -3.71 -13.46 8.77
C GLN A 34 -4.57 -13.27 7.51
N SER A 35 -5.84 -12.92 7.67
CA SER A 35 -6.72 -12.58 6.54
C SER A 35 -6.33 -11.27 5.88
N LEU A 36 -5.85 -10.28 6.63
CA LEU A 36 -5.35 -9.04 6.06
C LEU A 36 -3.99 -9.27 5.40
N CYS A 37 -3.07 -9.95 6.08
CA CYS A 37 -1.73 -10.19 5.56
C CYS A 37 -1.75 -10.91 4.20
N ASN A 38 -2.56 -11.96 4.05
CA ASN A 38 -2.68 -12.71 2.79
C ASN A 38 -3.52 -12.00 1.71
N ARG A 39 -4.02 -10.80 1.98
CA ARG A 39 -4.88 -10.09 1.04
C ARG A 39 -4.02 -9.22 0.12
N ASP A 40 -4.30 -9.29 -1.15
CA ASP A 40 -3.86 -8.32 -2.15
C ASP A 40 -4.90 -7.19 -2.17
N SER A 41 -4.62 -6.07 -1.50
CA SER A 41 -5.64 -5.03 -1.28
C SER A 41 -5.76 -4.08 -2.47
N ASP A 42 -4.64 -3.77 -3.12
CA ASP A 42 -4.54 -2.92 -4.30
C ASP A 42 -4.57 -3.70 -5.62
N GLY A 43 -4.57 -5.02 -5.57
CA GLY A 43 -4.80 -5.88 -6.74
C GLY A 43 -3.58 -5.98 -7.64
N ASP A 44 -2.39 -5.67 -7.14
CA ASP A 44 -1.16 -5.61 -7.94
C ASP A 44 -0.52 -6.99 -8.16
N GLY A 45 -1.06 -8.01 -7.51
CA GLY A 45 -0.63 -9.40 -7.56
C GLY A 45 0.24 -9.83 -6.37
N TYR A 46 0.57 -8.91 -5.46
CA TYR A 46 1.27 -9.22 -4.22
C TYR A 46 0.33 -9.12 -3.02
N SER A 47 0.57 -9.95 -2.00
CA SER A 47 -0.15 -9.82 -0.74
C SER A 47 0.43 -8.69 0.12
N ASN A 48 -0.41 -8.09 0.97
CA ASN A 48 0.01 -7.06 1.91
C ASN A 48 1.23 -7.51 2.75
N GLY A 49 1.29 -8.80 3.10
CA GLY A 49 2.41 -9.41 3.80
C GLY A 49 3.68 -9.42 2.98
N GLU A 50 3.64 -9.87 1.73
CA GLU A 50 4.80 -9.87 0.84
C GLU A 50 5.39 -8.46 0.71
N GLU A 51 4.53 -7.45 0.53
CA GLU A 51 4.95 -6.07 0.33
C GLU A 51 5.52 -5.42 1.59
N LEU A 52 4.96 -5.71 2.77
CA LEU A 52 5.42 -5.18 4.06
C LEU A 52 6.51 -6.02 4.73
N GLY A 53 6.96 -7.10 4.10
CA GLY A 53 8.04 -7.95 4.60
C GLY A 53 7.61 -9.07 5.56
N ASP A 54 6.31 -9.37 5.65
CA ASP A 54 5.72 -10.50 6.37
C ASP A 54 5.05 -11.52 5.42
N PRO A 55 5.79 -12.15 4.48
CA PRO A 55 5.21 -13.07 3.49
C PRO A 55 4.63 -14.35 4.12
N ASN A 56 5.05 -14.70 5.34
CA ASN A 56 4.54 -15.87 6.06
C ASN A 56 3.34 -15.53 6.96
N CYS A 57 2.96 -14.25 7.06
CA CYS A 57 1.90 -13.77 7.93
C CYS A 57 2.08 -14.17 9.41
N THR A 58 3.32 -14.08 9.88
CA THR A 58 3.76 -14.44 11.23
C THR A 58 4.14 -13.23 12.07
N TRP A 59 4.19 -12.03 11.47
CA TRP A 59 4.50 -10.81 12.21
C TRP A 59 3.45 -10.53 13.27
N ILE A 60 3.93 -10.09 14.43
CA ILE A 60 3.12 -9.63 15.54
C ILE A 60 3.59 -8.26 16.00
N GLU A 61 2.67 -7.50 16.58
CA GLU A 61 2.94 -6.15 17.06
C GLU A 61 4.16 -6.10 17.99
N GLY A 62 5.09 -5.20 17.70
CA GLY A 62 6.33 -5.01 18.45
C GLY A 62 7.51 -5.89 17.99
N GLN A 63 7.32 -6.77 17.01
CA GLN A 63 8.43 -7.49 16.36
C GLN A 63 8.91 -6.78 15.09
N ASN A 64 10.06 -7.21 14.59
CA ASN A 64 10.50 -6.85 13.25
C ASN A 64 9.89 -7.84 12.24
N PRO A 65 9.50 -7.37 11.04
CA PRO A 65 9.12 -8.27 9.95
C PRO A 65 10.28 -9.18 9.54
N ASP A 66 9.94 -10.34 8.99
CA ASP A 66 10.90 -11.37 8.57
C ASP A 66 11.80 -10.89 7.43
N ASN A 67 11.27 -10.02 6.57
CA ASN A 67 11.95 -9.49 5.39
C ASN A 67 11.84 -7.96 5.33
N GLU A 68 12.63 -7.37 4.43
CA GLU A 68 12.47 -5.96 4.07
C GLU A 68 11.19 -5.77 3.26
N ALA A 69 10.51 -4.65 3.50
CA ALA A 69 9.36 -4.26 2.70
C ALA A 69 9.79 -3.97 1.25
N ILE A 70 9.08 -4.55 0.29
CA ILE A 70 9.41 -4.48 -1.15
C ILE A 70 8.43 -3.62 -1.95
N GLY A 71 7.28 -3.24 -1.37
CA GLY A 71 6.21 -2.52 -2.05
C GLY A 71 5.31 -1.75 -1.09
N HIS A 72 4.14 -1.35 -1.58
CA HIS A 72 3.14 -0.65 -0.79
C HIS A 72 1.73 -1.25 -0.94
N PRO A 73 1.12 -1.77 0.15
CA PRO A 73 -0.05 -2.66 0.11
C PRO A 73 -1.41 -2.04 -0.28
N GLY A 74 -1.39 -0.79 -0.74
CA GLY A 74 -2.56 0.00 -1.06
C GLY A 74 -2.35 0.88 -2.29
N ILE A 75 -1.31 0.61 -3.07
CA ILE A 75 -0.92 1.32 -4.29
C ILE A 75 -0.54 0.24 -5.29
N CYS A 76 -1.29 0.09 -6.38
CA CYS A 76 -0.90 -0.88 -7.40
C CYS A 76 0.45 -0.52 -8.04
N GLU A 77 1.41 -1.45 -7.96
CA GLU A 77 2.74 -1.32 -8.53
C GLU A 77 2.94 -2.32 -9.70
N PRO A 78 3.74 -2.00 -10.72
CA PRO A 78 4.38 -0.71 -10.97
C PRO A 78 3.37 0.38 -11.30
N ILE A 79 3.55 1.54 -10.70
CA ILE A 79 2.65 2.68 -10.84
C ILE A 79 2.58 3.14 -12.30
N GLY A 80 1.36 3.38 -12.79
CA GLY A 80 1.12 3.75 -14.19
C GLY A 80 1.25 2.60 -15.19
N SER A 81 1.43 1.36 -14.73
CA SER A 81 1.31 0.20 -15.60
C SER A 81 -0.09 0.12 -16.20
N LYS A 82 -0.21 -0.43 -17.42
CA LYS A 82 -1.52 -0.64 -18.06
C LYS A 82 -2.47 -1.43 -17.14
N PHE A 83 -1.92 -2.39 -16.40
CA PHE A 83 -2.66 -3.19 -15.45
C PHE A 83 -3.27 -2.34 -14.33
N CYS A 84 -2.48 -1.52 -13.64
CA CYS A 84 -2.99 -0.63 -12.59
C CYS A 84 -3.98 0.42 -13.13
N ILE A 85 -3.76 0.90 -14.36
CA ILE A 85 -4.69 1.80 -15.06
C ILE A 85 -6.03 1.10 -15.31
N ASP A 86 -6.01 -0.15 -15.79
CA ASP A 86 -7.22 -0.95 -16.03
C ASP A 86 -7.98 -1.27 -14.72
N LEU A 87 -7.27 -1.34 -13.59
CA LEU A 87 -7.85 -1.45 -12.24
C LEU A 87 -8.46 -0.14 -11.71
N GLY A 88 -8.34 0.95 -12.46
CA GLY A 88 -8.80 2.28 -12.04
C GLY A 88 -7.90 2.96 -11.01
N GLN A 89 -6.69 2.43 -10.79
CA GLN A 89 -5.69 2.99 -9.90
C GLN A 89 -4.77 3.95 -10.66
N LEU A 90 -5.32 5.12 -10.96
CA LEU A 90 -4.64 6.21 -11.65
C LEU A 90 -3.82 7.05 -10.66
N PHE A 91 -2.76 6.45 -10.14
CA PHE A 91 -1.76 7.17 -9.39
C PHE A 91 -0.74 7.76 -10.34
N THR A 92 -0.55 9.07 -10.27
CA THR A 92 0.61 9.69 -10.90
C THR A 92 1.68 9.85 -9.84
N CYS A 93 2.79 9.17 -10.06
CA CYS A 93 4.00 9.57 -9.39
C CYS A 93 4.62 10.73 -10.14
N ASP A 94 4.66 11.90 -9.50
CA ASP A 94 5.58 12.98 -9.88
C ASP A 94 7.04 12.56 -9.51
N CYS A 95 7.44 11.34 -9.89
CA CYS A 95 8.79 10.82 -9.73
C CYS A 95 9.64 11.36 -10.88
N LEU A 96 9.98 12.65 -10.82
CA LEU A 96 10.93 13.22 -11.76
C LEU A 96 12.37 12.78 -11.51
N GLU A 97 12.71 12.16 -10.37
CA GLU A 97 14.06 11.65 -10.14
C GLU A 97 14.06 10.30 -9.39
N GLN A 98 14.94 9.42 -9.87
CA GLN A 98 15.15 8.06 -9.39
C GLN A 98 15.48 8.07 -7.89
N GLY A 99 14.59 7.51 -7.07
CA GLY A 99 14.87 7.22 -5.66
C GLY A 99 14.26 8.16 -4.62
N GLN A 100 13.32 9.03 -4.98
CA GLN A 100 12.61 9.86 -3.99
C GLN A 100 11.10 9.62 -4.01
N PHE A 101 10.57 9.41 -2.79
CA PHE A 101 9.19 9.08 -2.45
C PHE A 101 8.15 9.73 -3.35
N CYS A 102 7.21 8.92 -3.83
CA CYS A 102 6.06 9.35 -4.62
C CYS A 102 4.97 9.90 -3.68
N PRO A 103 4.73 11.23 -3.60
CA PRO A 103 3.47 11.73 -3.05
C PRO A 103 2.39 11.38 -4.06
N ILE A 104 1.63 10.32 -3.79
CA ILE A 104 0.53 9.96 -4.67
C ILE A 104 -0.45 11.11 -4.73
N LYS A 105 -0.65 11.58 -5.95
CA LYS A 105 -1.83 12.36 -6.30
C LYS A 105 -2.77 11.41 -7.02
N LEU A 106 -4.03 11.39 -6.58
CA LEU A 106 -5.09 10.88 -7.42
C LEU A 106 -5.12 11.76 -8.67
N ASP A 107 -5.06 11.16 -9.85
CA ASP A 107 -5.23 11.93 -11.08
C ASP A 107 -6.66 12.51 -11.09
N GLU A 108 -6.80 13.80 -10.76
CA GLU A 108 -8.08 14.52 -10.76
C GLU A 108 -8.51 14.92 -12.19
N ARG A 109 -7.85 14.42 -13.24
CA ARG A 109 -8.26 14.64 -14.63
C ARG A 109 -9.49 13.80 -14.96
N ASN A 110 -10.65 14.37 -14.61
CA ASN A 110 -11.92 14.13 -15.26
C ASN A 110 -12.15 15.19 -16.34
#